data_AF-A0AAQ2C6X5-F1
#
_entry.id   AF-A0AAQ2C6X5-F1
#
_cell.length_a   1.000
_cell.length_b   1.000
_cell.length_c   1.000
_cell.angle_alpha   90.00
_cell.angle_beta   90.00
_cell.angle_gamma   90.00
#
_symmetry.space_group_name_H-M   'P 1'
#
loop_
_entity.id
_entity.type
_entity.pdbx_description
1 polymer ?
#
loop_
_entity_poly.entity_id
_entity_poly.type
_entity_poly.pdbx_seq_one_letter_code
_entity_poly.pdbx_strand_id
1 'polypeptide(L)' 'MSSLKPGNAAPNSGQYRQVGPRGGNTGHEVTAVQGKPLPPTQRPGQTYVLADRTANAAGGKK' A
#
# COMPACT_ATOMS: atom_id res chain seq x y z
N MET A 1 9.12 -9.57 1.78
CA MET A 1 8.34 -8.32 1.74
C MET A 1 6.93 -8.65 2.21
N SER A 2 6.49 -8.08 3.33
CA SER A 2 5.15 -8.35 3.87
C SER A 2 4.12 -7.55 3.07
N SER A 3 3.35 -8.21 2.21
CA SER A 3 2.30 -7.56 1.44
C SER A 3 1.15 -7.11 2.36
N LEU A 4 0.71 -5.86 2.22
CA LEU A 4 -0.32 -5.26 3.06
C LEU A 4 -1.71 -5.63 2.54
N LYS A 5 -2.63 -5.99 3.43
CA LYS A 5 -4.00 -6.33 3.04
C LYS A 5 -4.89 -5.09 3.06
N PRO A 6 -6.00 -5.08 2.29
CA PRO A 6 -7.08 -4.13 2.52
C PRO A 6 -7.47 -4.04 4.00
N GLY A 7 -7.78 -2.84 4.48
CA GLY A 7 -8.15 -2.60 5.87
C GLY A 7 -6.97 -2.51 6.85
N ASN A 8 -5.77 -2.99 6.50
CA ASN A 8 -4.59 -2.73 7.34
C ASN A 8 -4.27 -1.23 7.36
N ALA A 9 -3.82 -0.74 8.51
CA ALA A 9 -3.27 0.61 8.60
C ALA A 9 -2.03 0.73 7.71
N ALA A 10 -1.97 1.77 6.88
CA ALA A 10 -0.81 2.05 6.06
C ALA A 10 0.40 2.37 6.96
N PRO A 11 1.54 1.67 6.80
CA PRO A 11 2.71 1.89 7.66
C PRO A 11 3.34 3.26 7.45
N ASN A 12 3.27 3.80 6.23
CA ASN A 12 3.77 5.12 5.86
C ASN A 12 2.79 5.82 4.91
N SER A 13 2.85 7.14 4.83
CA SER A 13 2.17 7.88 3.77
C SER A 13 2.91 7.66 2.45
N GLY A 14 2.17 7.38 1.38
CA GLY A 14 2.79 7.04 0.10
C GLY A 14 1.82 6.57 -0.96
N GLN A 15 2.38 6.32 -2.14
CA GLN A 15 1.75 5.54 -3.19
C GLN A 15 2.00 4.06 -2.95
N TYR A 16 0.93 3.28 -3.01
CA TYR A 16 0.91 1.84 -2.84
C TYR A 16 0.44 1.20 -4.13
N ARG A 17 1.20 0.23 -4.61
CA ARG A 17 0.83 -0.59 -5.76
C ARG A 17 0.08 -1.82 -5.31
N GLN A 18 -1.04 -2.09 -5.99
CA GLN A 18 -1.78 -3.32 -5.84
C GLN A 18 -1.05 -4.46 -6.58
N VAL A 19 -0.89 -5.59 -5.91
CA VAL A 19 -0.23 -6.78 -6.42
C VAL A 19 -1.13 -8.01 -6.25
N GLY A 20 -1.03 -8.91 -7.22
CA GLY A 20 -1.74 -10.19 -7.27
C GLY A 20 -1.33 -11.16 -6.16
N PRO A 21 -2.00 -12.33 -6.03
CA PRO A 21 -1.70 -13.30 -4.97
C PRO A 21 -0.31 -13.92 -5.13
N ARG A 22 0.23 -13.85 -6.36
CA ARG A 22 1.57 -14.32 -6.74
C ARG A 22 2.59 -13.18 -6.89
N GLY A 23 2.27 -11.98 -6.39
CA GLY A 23 3.15 -10.80 -6.46
C GLY A 23 3.22 -10.10 -7.82
N GLY A 24 2.42 -10.53 -8.80
CA GLY A 24 2.32 -9.87 -10.10
C GLY A 24 1.73 -8.46 -9.99
N ASN A 25 2.24 -7.51 -10.77
CA ASN A 25 1.72 -6.14 -10.81
C ASN A 25 0.33 -6.13 -11.46
N THR A 26 -0.64 -5.45 -10.83
CA THR A 26 -1.98 -5.27 -11.42
C THR A 26 -2.11 -3.96 -12.19
N GLY A 27 -1.10 -3.08 -12.18
CA GLY A 27 -1.14 -1.76 -12.81
C GLY A 27 -1.98 -0.73 -12.04
N HIS A 28 -2.44 -1.09 -10.84
CA HIS A 28 -3.25 -0.21 -10.01
C HIS A 28 -2.44 0.32 -8.84
N GLU A 29 -2.53 1.63 -8.62
CA GLU A 29 -1.85 2.32 -7.55
C GLU A 29 -2.85 3.19 -6.77
N VAL A 30 -2.63 3.29 -5.46
CA VAL A 30 -3.47 4.06 -4.55
C VAL A 30 -2.60 4.91 -3.64
N THR A 31 -3.02 6.12 -3.35
CA THR A 31 -2.40 6.95 -2.32
C THR A 31 -3.00 6.60 -0.97
N ALA A 32 -2.17 6.32 0.02
CA ALA A 32 -2.61 6.09 1.39
C ALA A 32 -1.87 6.99 2.37
N VAL A 33 -2.57 7.38 3.42
CA VAL A 33 -2.04 8.17 4.54
C VAL A 33 -1.66 7.21 5.67
N GLN A 34 -0.50 7.42 6.28
CA GLN A 34 -0.05 6.63 7.42
C GLN A 34 -1.11 6.51 8.50
N GLY A 35 -1.28 5.30 9.05
CA GLY A 35 -2.23 5.00 10.11
C GLY A 35 -3.70 4.91 9.64
N LYS A 36 -4.01 5.28 8.40
CA LYS A 36 -5.35 5.08 7.82
C LYS A 36 -5.46 3.70 7.18
N PRO A 37 -6.65 3.07 7.20
CA PRO A 37 -6.87 1.78 6.57
C PRO A 37 -6.66 1.87 5.06
N LEU A 38 -5.98 0.87 4.50
CA LEU A 38 -5.84 0.72 3.06
C LEU A 38 -7.19 0.43 2.40
N PRO A 39 -7.45 0.98 1.21
CA PRO A 39 -8.71 0.79 0.51
C PRO A 39 -8.93 -0.69 0.11
N PRO A 40 -10.17 -1.06 -0.24
CA PRO A 40 -10.44 -2.37 -0.83
C PRO A 40 -9.70 -2.55 -2.16
N THR A 41 -9.17 -3.75 -2.38
CA THR A 41 -8.58 -4.16 -3.65
C THR A 41 -9.66 -4.52 -4.66
N GLN A 42 -9.40 -4.28 -5.94
CA GLN A 42 -10.35 -4.61 -7.01
C GLN A 42 -10.75 -6.08 -7.12
N ARG A 43 -9.86 -6.99 -6.72
CA ARG A 43 -10.11 -8.43 -6.77
C ARG A 43 -9.74 -9.08 -5.44
N PRO A 44 -10.45 -10.13 -5.01
CA PRO A 44 -10.08 -10.90 -3.83
C PRO A 44 -8.66 -11.47 -3.93
N GLY A 45 -7.97 -11.55 -2.80
CA GLY A 45 -6.60 -12.08 -2.71
C GLY A 45 -5.51 -11.11 -3.18
N GLN A 46 -5.85 -9.86 -3.50
CA GLN A 46 -4.86 -8.83 -3.84
C GLN A 46 -4.36 -8.15 -2.58
N THR A 47 -3.15 -7.61 -2.68
CA THR A 47 -2.46 -6.95 -1.58
C THR A 47 -1.78 -5.68 -2.09
N TYR A 48 -1.21 -4.89 -1.19
CA TYR A 48 -0.52 -3.66 -1.48
C TYR A 48 0.95 -3.76 -1.11
N VAL A 49 1.79 -3.13 -1.93
CA VAL A 49 3.21 -2.91 -1.67
C VAL A 49 3.48 -1.42 -1.80
N LEU A 50 4.26 -0.87 -0.88
CA LEU A 50 4.67 0.54 -0.92
C LEU A 50 5.55 0.76 -2.16
N ALA A 51 5.08 1.57 -3.10
CA ALA A 51 5.78 1.90 -4.33
C ALA A 51 6.64 3.15 -4.16
N ASP A 52 6.04 4.21 -3.60
CA ASP A 52 6.72 5.47 -3.34
C ASP A 52 6.27 6.07 -2.01
N ARG A 53 7.21 6.60 -1.22
CA ARG A 53 6.91 7.25 0.06
C ARG A 53 6.73 8.73 -0.16
N THR A 54 5.67 9.31 0.39
CA THR A 54 5.52 10.76 0.35
C THR A 54 6.55 11.41 1.29
N ALA A 55 7.39 12.30 0.76
CA ALA A 55 8.51 12.92 1.47
C ALA A 55 8.09 14.08 2.40
N ASN A 56 6.99 13.96 3.14
CA ASN A 56 6.44 15.03 3.98
C ASN A 56 6.95 15.01 5.43
N ALA A 57 8.16 14.49 5.69
CA ALA A 57 8.73 14.20 7.02
C ALA A 57 7.89 13.27 7.94
N ALA A 58 6.59 13.06 7.66
CA ALA A 58 5.67 12.24 8.43
C ALA A 58 5.92 10.73 8.25
N GLY A 59 6.50 10.30 7.12
CA GLY A 59 6.82 8.89 6.83
C GLY A 59 8.27 8.49 7.08
N GLY A 60 9.08 9.38 7.67
CA GLY A 60 10.47 9.11 8.01
C GLY A 60 10.59 8.78 9.49
N LYS A 61 10.60 7.49 9.86
CA LYS A 61 11.39 7.13 11.03
C LYS A 61 12.86 7.10 10.62
N LYS A 62 13.66 7.87 11.37
CA LYS A 62 15.12 7.70 11.50
C LYS A 62 15.46 6.25 11.83
#